data_AF-A0A8J7PGS6-F1
#
_entry.id   AF-A0A8J7PGS6-F1
#
_cell.length_a   1.000
_cell.length_b   1.000
_cell.length_c   1.000
_cell.angle_alpha   90.00
_cell.angle_beta   90.00
_cell.angle_gamma   90.00
#
_symmetry.space_group_name_H-M   'P 1'
#
loop_
_entity.id
_entity.type
_entity.pdbx_description
1 polymer ?
#
loop_
_entity_poly.entity_id
_entity_poly.type
_entity_poly.pdbx_seq_one_letter_code
_entity_poly.pdbx_strand_id
1 'polypeptide(L)'
;MRKKKEVSSRIDKDIIIISAGLDPTLDDDFLKLEALRLAQKGFEAVPDVKIAEITFYDASADLTNRTIRLNRDEQKTLSEGLASLLKDKELKSEQATKLSPEAFDVTSYKAKDGKLKAEREALLNRLKGLKEAGVGYSKDINRDLVDIENSLDSLDEAQLKDKINKLSDFIGKYEENLKRAKEFKAAGGKDQAAKTGKTDSGSAGTASSGTASAPTAIDNAGVILKDPEGYVNYLKGKLKGGENHPNFYNKILPSIIDTLKKAGRGQEALKFEQQMNDLKARNAGQ
;
A
#
# COMPACT_ATOMS: atom_id res chain seq x y z
N MET A 1 6.83 0.38 -3.69
CA MET A 1 6.03 -0.80 -4.13
C MET A 1 6.22 -0.87 -5.64
N ARG A 2 6.97 -1.84 -6.18
CA ARG A 2 6.99 -2.03 -7.64
C ARG A 2 5.58 -2.51 -8.00
N LYS A 3 4.76 -1.63 -8.59
CA LYS A 3 3.46 -2.03 -9.17
C LYS A 3 3.74 -3.21 -10.10
N LYS A 4 2.90 -4.24 -10.06
CA LYS A 4 2.92 -5.34 -11.02
C LYS A 4 3.08 -4.71 -12.41
N LYS A 5 4.15 -5.01 -13.14
CA LYS A 5 4.33 -4.49 -14.50
C LYS A 5 3.15 -5.02 -15.32
N GLU A 6 2.16 -4.18 -15.55
CA GLU A 6 1.04 -4.53 -16.40
C GLU A 6 1.58 -4.69 -17.82
N VAL A 7 1.56 -5.93 -18.30
CA VAL A 7 1.77 -6.24 -19.71
C VAL A 7 0.40 -6.23 -20.35
N SER A 8 0.22 -5.42 -21.38
CA SER A 8 -0.98 -5.42 -22.22
C SER A 8 -0.61 -5.79 -23.64
N SER A 9 -1.56 -6.36 -24.37
CA SER A 9 -1.35 -6.71 -25.78
C SER A 9 -2.60 -6.49 -26.59
N ARG A 10 -2.42 -6.23 -27.87
CA ARG A 10 -3.49 -6.15 -28.87
C ARG A 10 -2.97 -6.67 -30.21
N ILE A 11 -3.90 -7.10 -31.07
CA ILE A 11 -3.59 -7.52 -32.43
C ILE A 11 -3.98 -6.39 -33.38
N ASP A 12 -3.07 -6.05 -34.28
CA ASP A 12 -3.33 -5.17 -35.42
C ASP A 12 -2.86 -5.89 -36.69
N LYS A 13 -3.81 -6.46 -37.43
CA LYS A 13 -3.57 -7.32 -38.60
C LYS A 13 -2.61 -8.47 -38.25
N ASP A 14 -1.46 -8.54 -38.93
CA ASP A 14 -0.45 -9.58 -38.77
C ASP A 14 0.58 -9.25 -37.67
N ILE A 15 0.32 -8.21 -36.87
CA ILE A 15 1.22 -7.71 -35.83
C ILE A 15 0.55 -7.87 -34.46
N ILE A 16 1.23 -8.52 -33.53
CA ILE A 16 0.89 -8.41 -32.10
C ILE A 16 1.68 -7.25 -31.48
N ILE A 17 0.96 -6.26 -30.96
CA ILE A 17 1.53 -5.12 -30.25
C ILE A 17 1.49 -5.44 -28.76
N ILE A 18 2.64 -5.45 -28.11
CA ILE A 18 2.83 -5.77 -26.70
C ILE A 18 3.41 -4.54 -25.99
N SER A 19 2.78 -4.15 -24.90
CA SER A 19 3.11 -2.98 -24.11
C SER A 19 3.45 -3.41 -22.70
N ALA A 20 4.64 -3.06 -22.21
CA ALA A 20 5.11 -3.38 -20.86
C ALA A 20 5.77 -2.15 -20.22
N GLY A 21 5.77 -2.06 -18.88
CA GLY A 21 6.51 -1.00 -18.18
C GLY A 21 8.03 -1.17 -18.32
N LEU A 22 8.73 -0.08 -18.67
CA LEU A 22 10.19 -0.05 -18.73
C LEU A 22 10.77 -0.29 -17.33
N ASP A 23 11.75 -1.19 -17.24
CA ASP A 23 12.56 -1.34 -16.03
C ASP A 23 13.80 -0.45 -16.15
N PRO A 24 13.95 0.61 -15.35
CA PRO A 24 15.13 1.44 -15.41
C PRO A 24 16.38 0.71 -14.87
N THR A 25 16.24 -0.44 -14.22
CA THR A 25 17.40 -1.22 -13.73
C THR A 25 17.92 -2.24 -14.74
N LEU A 26 17.27 -2.41 -15.88
CA LEU A 26 17.74 -3.31 -16.94
C LEU A 26 18.49 -2.50 -18.00
N ASP A 27 19.63 -3.01 -18.41
CA ASP A 27 20.32 -2.49 -19.59
C ASP A 27 19.63 -2.94 -20.89
N ASP A 28 20.14 -2.44 -22.02
CA ASP A 28 19.60 -2.72 -23.34
C ASP A 28 19.54 -4.22 -23.67
N ASP A 29 20.51 -5.01 -23.22
CA ASP A 29 20.59 -6.42 -23.57
C ASP A 29 19.58 -7.24 -22.76
N PHE A 30 19.41 -6.94 -21.47
CA PHE A 30 18.35 -7.55 -20.67
C PHE A 30 16.95 -7.12 -21.14
N LEU A 31 16.77 -5.89 -21.63
CA LEU A 31 15.50 -5.47 -22.23
C LEU A 31 15.19 -6.21 -23.53
N LYS A 32 16.20 -6.47 -24.38
CA LYS A 32 16.02 -7.31 -25.59
C LYS A 32 15.67 -8.75 -25.25
N LEU A 33 16.28 -9.34 -24.20
CA LEU A 33 15.94 -10.68 -23.74
C LEU A 33 14.51 -10.75 -23.19
N GLU A 34 14.06 -9.72 -22.46
CA GLU A 34 12.67 -9.63 -22.02
C GLU A 34 11.71 -9.47 -23.21
N ALA A 35 12.08 -8.68 -24.23
CA ALA A 35 11.30 -8.56 -25.45
C ALA A 35 11.19 -9.89 -26.21
N LEU A 36 12.29 -10.65 -26.29
CA LEU A 36 12.32 -11.98 -26.90
C LEU A 36 11.34 -12.92 -26.20
N ARG A 37 11.33 -12.91 -24.86
CA ARG A 37 10.39 -13.70 -24.03
C ARG A 37 8.94 -13.27 -24.23
N LEU A 38 8.67 -11.96 -24.31
CA LEU A 38 7.33 -11.43 -24.54
C LEU A 38 6.82 -11.76 -25.95
N ALA A 39 7.67 -11.64 -26.96
CA ALA A 39 7.38 -12.03 -28.34
C ALA A 39 7.03 -13.51 -28.44
N GLN A 40 7.82 -14.39 -27.80
CA GLN A 40 7.55 -15.84 -27.76
C GLN A 40 6.13 -16.11 -27.26
N LYS A 41 5.77 -15.55 -26.10
CA LYS A 41 4.43 -15.69 -25.52
C LYS A 41 3.33 -15.14 -26.43
N GLY A 42 3.60 -14.02 -27.08
CA GLY A 42 2.67 -13.43 -28.04
C GLY A 42 2.41 -14.34 -29.24
N PHE A 43 3.47 -14.91 -29.82
CA PHE A 43 3.38 -15.83 -30.96
C PHE A 43 2.75 -17.18 -30.59
N GLU A 44 2.97 -17.67 -29.38
CA GLU A 44 2.31 -18.89 -28.86
C GLU A 44 0.80 -18.65 -28.63
N ALA A 45 0.42 -17.46 -28.16
CA ALA A 45 -0.98 -17.11 -27.93
C ALA A 45 -1.75 -16.82 -29.23
N VAL A 46 -1.07 -16.33 -30.27
CA VAL A 46 -1.69 -15.96 -31.55
C VAL A 46 -0.88 -16.57 -32.71
N PRO A 47 -1.22 -17.79 -33.15
CA PRO A 47 -0.45 -18.52 -34.17
C PRO A 47 -0.42 -17.87 -35.57
N ASP A 48 -1.29 -16.92 -35.89
CA ASP A 48 -1.39 -16.36 -37.25
C ASP A 48 -0.57 -15.08 -37.48
N VAL A 49 -0.15 -14.38 -36.41
CA VAL A 49 0.64 -13.15 -36.53
C VAL A 49 2.11 -13.42 -36.84
N LYS A 50 2.73 -12.59 -37.68
CA LYS A 50 4.13 -12.77 -38.13
C LYS A 50 5.12 -11.89 -37.39
N ILE A 51 4.64 -10.78 -36.82
CA ILE A 51 5.48 -9.76 -36.20
C ILE A 51 4.99 -9.51 -34.77
N ALA A 52 5.92 -9.38 -33.84
CA ALA A 52 5.68 -8.83 -32.52
C ALA A 52 6.35 -7.46 -32.43
N GLU A 53 5.60 -6.44 -32.05
CA GLU A 53 6.12 -5.12 -31.70
C GLU A 53 6.01 -4.94 -30.18
N ILE A 54 7.15 -4.82 -29.51
CA ILE A 54 7.22 -4.71 -28.06
C ILE A 54 7.63 -3.28 -27.73
N THR A 55 6.79 -2.59 -26.98
CA THR A 55 7.07 -1.24 -26.45
C THR A 55 7.23 -1.31 -24.94
N PHE A 56 8.39 -0.89 -24.45
CA PHE A 56 8.65 -0.62 -23.05
C PHE A 56 8.38 0.84 -22.75
N TYR A 57 7.30 1.10 -22.02
CA TYR A 57 6.86 2.45 -21.70
C TYR A 57 7.64 3.01 -20.52
N ASP A 58 8.28 4.15 -20.74
CA ASP A 58 8.89 4.90 -19.67
C ASP A 58 7.82 5.75 -18.97
N ALA A 59 7.59 5.46 -17.70
CA ALA A 59 6.67 6.25 -16.86
C ALA A 59 7.38 7.39 -16.12
N SER A 60 8.67 7.63 -16.41
CA SER A 60 9.44 8.76 -15.90
C SER A 60 9.09 10.07 -16.62
N ALA A 61 9.70 11.18 -16.19
CA ALA A 61 9.50 12.49 -16.81
C ALA A 61 10.03 12.56 -18.25
N ASP A 62 10.99 11.70 -18.62
CA ASP A 62 11.62 11.70 -19.94
C ASP A 62 10.74 11.06 -21.02
N LEU A 63 9.72 10.27 -20.61
CA LEU A 63 8.70 9.63 -21.47
C LEU A 63 9.26 8.95 -22.73
N THR A 64 10.50 8.46 -22.66
CA THR A 64 11.19 7.88 -23.82
C THR A 64 10.97 6.38 -23.85
N ASN A 65 9.97 5.97 -24.63
CA ASN A 65 9.67 4.56 -24.81
C ASN A 65 10.77 3.86 -25.62
N ARG A 66 11.05 2.61 -25.27
CA ARG A 66 11.97 1.75 -26.03
C ARG A 66 11.17 0.69 -26.77
N THR A 67 11.38 0.59 -28.08
CA THR A 67 10.57 -0.29 -28.93
C THR A 67 11.46 -1.22 -29.71
N ILE A 68 11.03 -2.47 -29.88
CA ILE A 68 11.69 -3.46 -30.73
C ILE A 68 10.63 -4.25 -31.49
N ARG A 69 10.94 -4.57 -32.75
CA ARG A 69 10.13 -5.47 -33.58
C ARG A 69 10.90 -6.74 -33.84
N LEU A 70 10.21 -7.87 -33.75
CA LEU A 70 10.77 -9.20 -34.02
C LEU A 70 9.83 -9.93 -34.99
N ASN A 71 10.40 -10.50 -36.05
CA ASN A 71 9.70 -11.51 -36.83
C ASN A 71 9.66 -12.82 -36.03
N ARG A 72 8.59 -13.60 -36.17
CA ARG A 72 8.47 -14.95 -35.60
C ARG A 72 9.67 -15.84 -35.91
N ASP A 73 10.15 -15.87 -37.15
CA ASP A 73 11.27 -16.76 -37.53
C ASP A 73 12.58 -16.36 -36.84
N GLU A 74 12.83 -15.05 -36.74
CA GLU A 74 13.98 -14.49 -36.02
C GLU A 74 13.88 -14.78 -34.51
N GLN A 75 12.71 -14.52 -33.92
CA GLN A 75 12.44 -14.78 -32.51
C GLN A 75 12.62 -16.26 -32.17
N LYS A 76 12.11 -17.16 -33.02
CA LYS A 76 12.25 -18.61 -32.85
C LYS A 76 13.71 -19.02 -32.88
N THR A 77 14.45 -18.60 -33.90
CA THR A 77 15.89 -18.90 -34.04
C THR A 77 16.69 -18.44 -32.83
N LEU A 78 16.46 -17.21 -32.36
CA LEU A 78 17.13 -16.65 -31.18
C LEU A 78 16.78 -17.42 -29.90
N SER A 79 15.50 -17.78 -29.73
CA SER A 79 15.03 -18.47 -28.52
C SER A 79 15.53 -19.91 -28.46
N GLU A 80 15.56 -20.61 -29.59
CA GLU A 80 16.15 -21.95 -29.70
C GLU A 80 17.66 -21.93 -29.45
N GLY A 81 18.37 -20.93 -30.00
CA GLY A 81 19.80 -20.73 -29.72
C GLY A 81 20.08 -20.48 -28.24
N LEU A 82 19.32 -19.60 -27.60
CA LEU A 82 19.45 -19.32 -26.16
C LEU A 82 19.09 -20.54 -25.31
N ALA A 83 18.01 -21.24 -25.64
CA ALA A 83 17.60 -22.46 -24.94
C ALA A 83 18.68 -23.55 -25.04
N SER A 84 19.33 -23.68 -26.20
CA SER A 84 20.46 -24.60 -26.40
C SER A 84 21.66 -24.25 -25.50
N LEU A 85 22.04 -22.96 -25.44
CA LEU A 85 23.14 -22.49 -24.58
C LEU A 85 22.85 -22.69 -23.08
N LEU A 86 21.58 -22.62 -22.68
CA LEU A 86 21.15 -22.78 -21.29
C LEU A 86 20.81 -24.23 -20.93
N LYS A 87 20.75 -25.15 -21.89
CA LYS A 87 20.26 -26.52 -21.68
C LYS A 87 20.99 -27.28 -20.58
N ASP A 88 22.31 -27.10 -20.50
CA ASP A 88 23.16 -27.79 -19.51
C ASP A 88 23.39 -26.93 -18.24
N LYS A 89 22.73 -25.77 -18.13
CA LYS A 89 22.80 -24.90 -16.95
C LYS A 89 21.65 -25.27 -16.01
N GLU A 90 21.94 -26.10 -15.02
CA GLU A 90 20.97 -26.46 -13.99
C GLU A 90 20.69 -25.28 -13.05
N LEU A 91 19.40 -24.97 -12.89
CA LEU A 91 18.94 -24.15 -11.78
C LEU A 91 18.89 -25.01 -10.52
N LYS A 92 19.79 -24.73 -9.58
CA LYS A 92 19.77 -25.38 -8.26
C LYS A 92 18.62 -24.80 -7.44
N SER A 93 17.75 -25.69 -6.98
CA SER A 93 16.75 -25.33 -5.96
C SER A 93 17.39 -25.51 -4.59
N GLU A 94 17.65 -24.40 -3.92
CA GLU A 94 18.12 -24.42 -2.53
C GLU A 94 16.94 -24.10 -1.60
N GLN A 95 16.77 -24.91 -0.57
CA GLN A 95 15.74 -24.64 0.43
C GLN A 95 16.17 -23.42 1.24
N ALA A 96 15.34 -22.38 1.23
CA ALA A 96 15.62 -21.18 2.00
C ALA A 96 15.74 -21.53 3.49
N THR A 97 16.91 -21.27 4.08
CA THR A 97 17.17 -21.51 5.51
C THR A 97 16.38 -20.55 6.40
N LYS A 98 16.09 -19.36 5.87
CA LYS A 98 15.31 -18.32 6.53
C LYS A 98 14.22 -17.80 5.60
N LEU A 99 13.12 -17.43 6.21
CA LEU A 99 12.03 -16.72 5.55
C LEU A 99 12.47 -15.28 5.28
N SER A 100 12.41 -14.83 4.03
CA SER A 100 12.69 -13.43 3.67
C SER A 100 11.43 -12.58 3.90
N PRO A 101 11.54 -11.40 4.55
CA PRO A 101 10.42 -10.46 4.68
C PRO A 101 9.83 -10.01 3.33
N GLU A 102 10.66 -9.93 2.29
CA GLU A 102 10.28 -9.49 0.95
C GLU A 102 9.51 -10.57 0.18
N ALA A 103 9.85 -11.84 0.40
CA ALA A 103 9.19 -13.00 -0.20
C ALA A 103 8.03 -13.53 0.65
N PHE A 104 7.83 -12.99 1.86
CA PHE A 104 6.78 -13.43 2.77
C PHE A 104 5.40 -13.04 2.25
N ASP A 105 4.60 -14.05 1.91
CA ASP A 105 3.18 -13.89 1.64
C ASP A 105 2.35 -14.54 2.73
N VAL A 106 1.70 -13.70 3.53
CA VAL A 106 0.82 -14.13 4.61
C VAL A 106 -0.32 -15.04 4.13
N THR A 107 -0.77 -14.94 2.87
CA THR A 107 -1.92 -15.73 2.39
C THR A 107 -1.58 -17.19 2.13
N SER A 108 -0.36 -17.45 1.69
CA SER A 108 0.11 -18.80 1.37
C SER A 108 0.95 -19.43 2.49
N TYR A 109 1.51 -18.63 3.40
CA TYR A 109 2.38 -19.13 4.45
C TYR A 109 1.66 -19.96 5.52
N LYS A 110 2.37 -20.98 6.04
CA LYS A 110 1.99 -21.82 7.19
C LYS A 110 3.12 -21.81 8.22
N ALA A 111 2.76 -21.70 9.50
CA ALA A 111 3.73 -21.72 10.59
C ALA A 111 4.58 -22.99 10.55
N LYS A 112 5.90 -22.84 10.71
CA LYS A 112 6.81 -23.99 10.84
C LYS A 112 6.47 -24.81 12.08
N ASP A 113 6.76 -26.10 12.06
CA ASP A 113 6.70 -26.93 13.27
C ASP A 113 7.66 -26.41 14.34
N GLY A 114 7.25 -26.48 15.62
CA GLY A 114 8.06 -26.03 16.74
C GLY A 114 7.24 -25.36 17.85
N LYS A 115 7.95 -24.68 18.76
CA LYS A 115 7.39 -24.01 19.94
C LYS A 115 6.23 -23.07 19.58
N LEU A 116 5.19 -23.07 20.40
CA LEU A 116 4.01 -22.17 20.31
C LEU A 116 3.41 -22.09 18.89
N LYS A 117 3.38 -23.22 18.16
CA LYS A 117 2.88 -23.26 16.78
C LYS A 117 1.45 -22.78 16.68
N ALA A 118 0.57 -23.21 17.59
CA ALA A 118 -0.85 -22.86 17.56
C ALA A 118 -1.06 -21.34 17.68
N GLU A 119 -0.30 -20.68 18.55
CA GLU A 119 -0.35 -19.24 18.75
C GLU A 119 0.20 -18.48 17.55
N ARG A 120 1.31 -18.94 16.96
CA ARG A 120 1.85 -18.35 15.72
C ARG A 120 0.90 -18.52 14.54
N GLU A 121 0.25 -19.68 14.43
CA GLU A 121 -0.75 -19.97 13.41
C GLU A 121 -2.02 -19.13 13.61
N ALA A 122 -2.41 -18.86 14.85
CA ALA A 122 -3.49 -17.92 15.16
C ALA A 122 -3.16 -16.47 14.70
N LEU A 123 -1.93 -16.00 14.89
CA LEU A 123 -1.48 -14.69 14.37
C LEU A 123 -1.54 -14.64 12.84
N LEU A 124 -1.05 -15.69 12.17
CA LEU A 124 -1.14 -15.82 10.71
C LEU A 124 -2.58 -15.74 10.22
N ASN A 125 -3.50 -16.49 10.84
CA ASN A 125 -4.90 -16.52 10.44
C ASN A 125 -5.61 -15.18 10.64
N ARG A 126 -5.30 -14.46 11.72
CA ARG A 126 -5.81 -13.09 11.95
C ARG A 126 -5.33 -12.13 10.86
N LEU A 127 -4.06 -12.19 10.48
CA LEU A 127 -3.52 -11.36 9.41
C LEU A 127 -4.09 -11.72 8.03
N LYS A 128 -4.30 -13.00 7.74
CA LYS A 128 -5.02 -13.46 6.54
C LYS A 128 -6.41 -12.85 6.49
N GLY A 129 -7.18 -12.93 7.58
CA GLY A 129 -8.52 -12.34 7.67
C GLY A 129 -8.54 -10.82 7.47
N LEU A 130 -7.55 -10.10 8.02
CA LEU A 130 -7.40 -8.66 7.76
C LEU A 130 -7.14 -8.35 6.29
N LYS A 131 -6.25 -9.12 5.64
CA LYS A 131 -5.92 -8.94 4.21
C LYS A 131 -7.11 -9.28 3.31
N GLU A 132 -7.85 -10.35 3.60
CA GLU A 132 -9.08 -10.72 2.91
C GLU A 132 -10.19 -9.67 3.07
N ALA A 133 -10.26 -9.02 4.23
CA ALA A 133 -11.15 -7.89 4.48
C ALA A 133 -10.68 -6.57 3.83
N GLY A 134 -9.56 -6.57 3.10
CA GLY A 134 -8.99 -5.38 2.46
C GLY A 134 -8.32 -4.40 3.43
N VAL A 135 -8.01 -4.82 4.66
CA VAL A 135 -7.36 -3.97 5.66
C VAL A 135 -5.85 -3.96 5.41
N GLY A 136 -5.33 -2.80 4.99
CA GLY A 136 -3.90 -2.57 4.91
C GLY A 136 -3.28 -2.43 6.30
N TYR A 137 -2.31 -3.28 6.61
CA TYR A 137 -1.52 -3.20 7.84
C TYR A 137 -0.02 -2.99 7.53
N SER A 138 0.76 -2.53 8.52
CA SER A 138 2.18 -2.16 8.28
C SER A 138 3.01 -3.35 7.80
N LYS A 139 3.99 -3.08 6.93
CA LYS A 139 5.00 -4.08 6.53
C LYS A 139 5.81 -4.61 7.71
N ASP A 140 5.97 -3.80 8.76
CA ASP A 140 6.70 -4.21 9.96
C ASP A 140 6.05 -5.42 10.64
N ILE A 141 4.72 -5.57 10.56
CA ILE A 141 4.01 -6.72 11.15
C ILE A 141 4.39 -8.03 10.44
N ASN A 142 4.54 -7.99 9.11
CA ASN A 142 5.05 -9.13 8.37
C ASN A 142 6.51 -9.40 8.72
N ARG A 143 7.34 -8.36 8.90
CA ARG A 143 8.74 -8.53 9.34
C ARG A 143 8.81 -9.16 10.73
N ASP A 144 8.02 -8.69 11.68
CA ASP A 144 8.02 -9.20 13.05
C ASP A 144 7.58 -10.68 13.10
N LEU A 145 6.60 -11.06 12.28
CA LEU A 145 6.21 -12.47 12.15
C LEU A 145 7.30 -13.32 11.51
N VAL A 146 7.96 -12.81 10.47
CA VAL A 146 9.11 -13.46 9.83
C VAL A 146 10.26 -13.62 10.83
N ASP A 147 10.52 -12.61 11.66
CA ASP A 147 11.55 -12.66 12.70
C ASP A 147 11.22 -13.70 13.77
N ILE A 148 9.94 -13.84 14.15
CA ILE A 148 9.46 -14.92 15.03
C ILE A 148 9.74 -16.29 14.40
N GLU A 149 9.33 -16.51 13.14
CA GLU A 149 9.51 -17.79 12.42
C GLU A 149 10.99 -18.15 12.18
N ASN A 150 11.86 -17.15 12.09
CA ASN A 150 13.30 -17.34 11.91
C ASN A 150 14.06 -17.50 13.23
N SER A 151 13.43 -17.24 14.38
CA SER A 151 14.08 -17.25 15.70
C SER A 151 13.61 -18.39 16.61
N LEU A 152 12.89 -19.39 16.09
CA LEU A 152 12.31 -20.48 16.89
C LEU A 152 13.37 -21.32 17.64
N ASP A 153 14.55 -21.47 17.03
CA ASP A 153 15.65 -22.24 17.59
C ASP A 153 16.49 -21.45 18.59
N SER A 154 16.50 -20.11 18.49
CA SER A 154 17.33 -19.23 19.31
C SER A 154 16.60 -18.61 20.50
N LEU A 155 15.27 -18.55 20.48
CA LEU A 155 14.46 -18.01 21.57
C LEU A 155 13.99 -19.13 22.50
N ASP A 156 14.00 -18.84 23.80
CA ASP A 156 13.24 -19.65 24.75
C ASP A 156 11.73 -19.39 24.61
N GLU A 157 10.92 -20.24 25.25
CA GLU A 157 9.47 -20.16 25.12
C GLU A 157 8.87 -18.87 25.70
N ALA A 158 9.48 -18.29 26.75
CA ALA A 158 8.99 -17.06 27.37
C ALA A 158 9.25 -15.85 26.48
N GLN A 159 10.45 -15.74 25.91
CA GLN A 159 10.82 -14.71 24.94
C GLN A 159 9.97 -14.81 23.66
N LEU A 160 9.73 -16.04 23.19
CA LEU A 160 8.87 -16.28 22.04
C LEU A 160 7.43 -15.83 22.32
N LYS A 161 6.90 -16.18 23.50
CA LYS A 161 5.55 -15.79 23.93
C LYS A 161 5.40 -14.28 24.07
N ASP A 162 6.40 -13.58 24.61
CA ASP A 162 6.40 -12.11 24.68
C ASP A 162 6.34 -11.47 23.28
N LYS A 163 7.13 -11.95 22.33
CA LYS A 163 7.08 -11.47 20.94
C LYS A 163 5.72 -11.74 20.27
N ILE A 164 5.16 -12.93 20.46
CA ILE A 164 3.82 -13.30 19.96
C ILE A 164 2.75 -12.37 20.54
N ASN A 165 2.79 -12.11 21.85
CA ASN A 165 1.82 -11.23 22.51
C ASN A 165 1.92 -9.79 22.01
N LYS A 166 3.13 -9.25 21.88
CA LYS A 166 3.35 -7.91 21.31
C LYS A 166 2.76 -7.80 19.89
N LEU A 167 3.02 -8.80 19.06
CA LEU A 167 2.48 -8.85 17.71
C LEU A 167 0.94 -8.99 17.70
N SER A 168 0.39 -9.81 18.59
CA SER A 168 -1.05 -9.96 18.82
C SER A 168 -1.73 -8.62 19.15
N ASP A 169 -1.13 -7.83 20.03
CA ASP A 169 -1.65 -6.52 20.44
C ASP A 169 -1.63 -5.52 19.29
N PHE A 170 -0.57 -5.53 18.47
CA PHE A 170 -0.52 -4.70 17.27
C PHE A 170 -1.59 -5.10 16.25
N ILE A 171 -1.80 -6.39 16.02
CA ILE A 171 -2.85 -6.90 15.12
C ILE A 171 -4.24 -6.51 15.63
N GLY A 172 -4.47 -6.59 16.95
CA GLY A 172 -5.73 -6.23 17.58
C GLY A 172 -6.17 -4.80 17.25
N LYS A 173 -5.24 -3.85 17.16
CA LYS A 173 -5.55 -2.46 16.76
C LYS A 173 -6.14 -2.37 15.35
N TYR A 174 -5.71 -3.21 14.41
CA TYR A 174 -6.26 -3.23 13.05
C TYR A 174 -7.62 -3.93 13.00
N GLU A 175 -7.80 -5.00 13.78
CA GLU A 175 -9.08 -5.70 13.91
C GLU A 175 -10.14 -4.81 14.55
N GLU A 176 -9.79 -4.05 15.60
CA GLU A 176 -10.68 -3.05 16.21
C GLU A 176 -11.08 -1.97 15.21
N ASN A 177 -10.13 -1.47 14.42
CA ASN A 177 -10.43 -0.48 13.37
C ASN A 177 -11.37 -1.06 12.31
N LEU A 178 -11.16 -2.31 11.89
CA LEU A 178 -12.07 -3.00 10.97
C LEU A 178 -13.47 -3.16 11.57
N LYS A 179 -13.56 -3.54 12.85
CA LYS A 179 -14.83 -3.69 13.56
C LYS A 179 -15.58 -2.35 13.61
N ARG A 180 -14.93 -1.27 14.02
CA ARG A 180 -15.52 0.09 14.02
C ARG A 180 -15.95 0.53 12.62
N ALA A 181 -15.17 0.23 11.59
CA ALA A 181 -15.52 0.55 10.21
C ALA A 181 -16.76 -0.24 9.71
N LYS A 182 -16.89 -1.52 10.12
CA LYS A 182 -18.08 -2.33 9.82
C LYS A 182 -19.31 -1.82 10.57
N GLU A 183 -19.18 -1.48 11.85
CA GLU A 183 -20.25 -0.92 12.67
C GLU A 183 -20.74 0.43 12.12
N PHE A 184 -19.83 1.30 11.68
CA PHE A 184 -20.18 2.57 11.03
C PHE A 184 -20.95 2.37 9.73
N LYS A 185 -20.55 1.40 8.88
CA LYS A 185 -21.29 1.04 7.66
C LYS A 185 -22.67 0.44 7.95
N ALA A 186 -22.78 -0.36 9.01
CA ALA A 186 -24.06 -0.96 9.42
C ALA A 186 -25.02 0.09 10.00
N ALA A 187 -24.51 1.09 10.71
CA ALA A 187 -25.29 2.21 11.24
C ALA A 187 -25.73 3.19 10.14
N GLY A 188 -24.93 3.39 9.09
CA GLY A 188 -25.28 4.25 7.95
C GLY A 188 -26.32 3.67 6.97
N GLY A 189 -26.78 2.43 7.20
CA GLY A 189 -27.79 1.75 6.38
C GLY A 189 -29.24 1.98 6.84
N LYS A 190 -29.46 2.67 7.96
CA LYS A 190 -30.77 3.14 8.40
C LYS A 190 -30.62 4.63 8.68
N ASP A 191 -31.49 5.44 8.08
CA ASP A 191 -31.55 6.90 8.19
C ASP A 191 -30.61 7.70 7.29
N GLN A 192 -30.84 7.60 5.97
CA GLN A 192 -30.83 8.80 5.13
C GLN A 192 -32.17 8.95 4.41
N ALA A 193 -33.16 9.39 5.17
CA ALA A 193 -34.30 10.13 4.64
C ALA A 193 -34.50 11.37 5.53
N ALA A 194 -34.15 12.53 4.98
CA ALA A 194 -34.61 13.88 5.31
C ALA A 194 -35.04 14.18 6.76
N LYS A 195 -34.31 15.09 7.42
CA LYS A 195 -34.84 16.44 7.72
C LYS A 195 -33.81 17.35 8.39
N THR A 196 -33.63 18.48 7.73
CA THR A 196 -33.26 19.78 8.26
C THR A 196 -34.01 20.09 9.56
N GLY A 197 -33.30 20.59 10.58
CA GLY A 197 -33.90 21.46 11.59
C GLY A 197 -33.67 21.08 13.06
N LYS A 198 -32.90 21.96 13.70
CA LYS A 198 -33.10 22.50 15.05
C LYS A 198 -32.70 21.62 16.25
N THR A 199 -31.64 22.11 16.88
CA THR A 199 -31.26 21.99 18.30
C THR A 199 -32.42 21.67 19.24
N ASP A 200 -32.23 20.64 20.08
CA ASP A 200 -32.22 20.89 21.52
C ASP A 200 -31.36 19.87 22.27
N SER A 201 -30.63 20.44 23.23
CA SER A 201 -29.73 19.81 24.18
C SER A 201 -30.48 19.08 25.27
N GLY A 202 -29.94 17.95 25.71
CA GLY A 202 -30.33 17.34 26.99
C GLY A 202 -29.58 16.06 27.29
N SER A 203 -28.38 16.16 27.88
CA SER A 203 -27.98 15.18 28.89
C SER A 203 -26.98 15.80 29.86
N ALA A 204 -27.39 15.80 31.12
CA ALA A 204 -26.68 16.37 32.26
C ALA A 204 -25.80 15.32 32.94
N GLY A 205 -24.59 15.74 33.35
CA GLY A 205 -23.79 15.19 34.44
C GLY A 205 -23.02 13.89 34.12
N THR A 206 -21.72 13.75 34.39
CA THR A 206 -20.95 14.30 35.51
C THR A 206 -19.45 14.40 35.16
N ALA A 207 -18.80 15.43 35.70
CA ALA A 207 -17.48 15.92 35.35
C ALA A 207 -16.30 15.03 35.81
N SER A 208 -15.19 15.13 35.08
CA SER A 208 -13.85 15.20 35.70
C SER A 208 -13.01 16.26 35.00
N SER A 209 -12.52 17.17 35.82
CA SER A 209 -11.71 18.34 35.52
C SER A 209 -10.31 17.95 35.06
N GLY A 210 -9.92 18.40 33.87
CA GLY A 210 -8.55 18.37 33.39
C GLY A 210 -8.40 19.28 32.19
N THR A 211 -7.81 20.45 32.39
CA THR A 211 -7.47 21.44 31.37
C THR A 211 -6.48 20.80 30.38
N ALA A 212 -7.00 20.22 29.29
CA ALA A 212 -6.17 19.70 28.21
C ALA A 212 -5.70 20.85 27.33
N SER A 213 -4.55 21.43 27.67
CA SER A 213 -3.81 22.32 26.79
C SER A 213 -3.44 21.59 25.50
N ALA A 214 -3.66 22.27 24.37
CA ALA A 214 -3.38 21.75 23.04
C ALA A 214 -1.89 21.41 22.87
N PRO A 215 -1.53 20.39 22.06
CA PRO A 215 -0.14 20.06 21.79
C PRO A 215 0.55 21.24 21.09
N THR A 216 1.53 21.83 21.77
CA THR A 216 2.44 22.82 21.20
C THR A 216 3.48 22.08 20.35
N ALA A 217 3.55 22.44 19.07
CA ALA A 217 4.40 21.86 18.01
C ALA A 217 3.92 20.48 17.46
N ILE A 218 3.36 20.51 16.25
CA ILE A 218 3.03 19.32 15.47
C ILE A 218 4.27 18.96 14.63
N ASP A 219 5.27 18.34 15.24
CA ASP A 219 6.34 17.68 14.49
C ASP A 219 5.90 16.25 14.14
N ASN A 220 4.90 16.15 13.26
CA ASN A 220 4.32 14.87 12.81
C ASN A 220 4.32 14.79 11.28
N ALA A 221 5.40 15.28 10.64
CA ALA A 221 5.51 15.30 9.18
C ALA A 221 5.27 13.92 8.55
N GLY A 222 5.77 12.85 9.17
CA GLY A 222 5.57 11.47 8.70
C GLY A 222 4.11 11.00 8.75
N VAL A 223 3.30 11.50 9.69
CA VAL A 223 1.86 11.16 9.80
C VAL A 223 1.05 12.00 8.82
N ILE A 224 1.35 13.29 8.74
CA ILE A 224 0.71 14.23 7.79
C ILE A 224 0.92 13.74 6.36
N LEU A 225 2.14 13.30 6.00
CA LEU A 225 2.43 12.83 4.65
C LEU A 225 1.83 11.44 4.35
N LYS A 226 1.48 10.65 5.35
CA LYS A 226 0.85 9.33 5.15
C LYS A 226 -0.65 9.43 4.86
N ASP A 227 -1.35 10.32 5.57
CA ASP A 227 -2.79 10.57 5.41
C ASP A 227 -3.14 12.00 5.89
N PRO A 228 -3.04 13.02 5.01
CA PRO A 228 -3.27 14.41 5.39
C PRO A 228 -4.71 14.65 5.86
N GLU A 229 -5.70 14.11 5.15
CA GLU A 229 -7.12 14.31 5.46
C GLU A 229 -7.53 13.58 6.75
N GLY A 230 -7.08 12.33 6.94
CA GLY A 230 -7.32 11.59 8.18
C GLY A 230 -6.68 12.28 9.39
N TYR A 231 -5.50 12.87 9.22
CA TYR A 231 -4.84 13.62 10.28
C TYR A 231 -5.57 14.92 10.64
N VAL A 232 -6.07 15.66 9.65
CA VAL A 232 -6.93 16.84 9.86
C VAL A 232 -8.19 16.46 10.62
N ASN A 233 -8.88 15.39 10.22
CA ASN A 233 -10.10 14.93 10.87
C ASN A 233 -9.87 14.44 12.31
N TYR A 234 -8.74 13.76 12.54
CA TYR A 234 -8.31 13.38 13.89
C TYR A 234 -8.11 14.60 14.79
N LEU A 235 -7.41 15.63 14.31
CA LEU A 235 -7.18 16.86 15.08
C LEU A 235 -8.46 17.68 15.26
N LYS A 236 -9.33 17.72 14.25
CA LYS A 236 -10.68 18.29 14.34
C LYS A 236 -11.47 17.64 15.48
N GLY A 237 -11.45 16.31 15.57
CA GLY A 237 -12.16 15.56 16.63
C GLY A 237 -11.61 15.78 18.05
N LYS A 238 -10.36 16.25 18.19
CA LYS A 238 -9.73 16.54 19.49
C LYS A 238 -9.97 17.96 20.01
N LEU A 239 -10.40 18.89 19.16
CA LEU A 239 -10.67 20.27 19.57
C LEU A 239 -12.11 20.41 20.03
N LYS A 240 -12.31 20.99 21.23
CA LYS A 240 -13.64 21.47 21.64
C LYS A 240 -14.06 22.60 20.67
N GLY A 241 -15.12 22.39 19.90
CA GLY A 241 -15.53 23.29 18.82
C GLY A 241 -15.05 22.88 17.43
N GLY A 242 -14.31 21.76 17.32
CA GLY A 242 -13.96 21.15 16.04
C GLY A 242 -13.19 22.09 15.11
N GLU A 243 -13.71 22.26 13.89
CA GLU A 243 -13.10 23.12 12.87
C GLU A 243 -13.29 24.62 13.12
N ASN A 244 -14.26 24.97 13.97
CA ASN A 244 -14.53 26.37 14.36
C ASN A 244 -13.61 26.84 15.48
N HIS A 245 -12.82 25.95 16.07
CA HIS A 245 -11.87 26.34 17.10
C HIS A 245 -10.74 27.20 16.48
N PRO A 246 -10.38 28.37 17.05
CA PRO A 246 -9.39 29.29 16.46
C PRO A 246 -8.05 28.64 16.12
N ASN A 247 -7.57 27.71 16.94
CA ASN A 247 -6.32 27.00 16.68
C ASN A 247 -6.38 26.07 15.46
N PHE A 248 -7.56 25.65 15.01
CA PHE A 248 -7.70 24.76 13.86
C PHE A 248 -7.23 25.47 12.58
N TYR A 249 -7.75 26.67 12.31
CA TYR A 249 -7.37 27.45 11.11
C TYR A 249 -6.15 28.37 11.32
N ASN A 250 -5.77 28.71 12.57
CA ASN A 250 -4.59 29.56 12.83
C ASN A 250 -3.29 28.78 13.07
N LYS A 251 -3.36 27.49 13.45
CA LYS A 251 -2.16 26.70 13.80
C LYS A 251 -2.10 25.35 13.10
N ILE A 252 -3.21 24.61 13.09
CA ILE A 252 -3.23 23.23 12.59
C ILE A 252 -3.17 23.18 11.06
N LEU A 253 -4.11 23.85 10.38
CA LEU A 253 -4.11 23.92 8.91
C LEU A 253 -2.81 24.53 8.36
N PRO A 254 -2.28 25.65 8.87
CA PRO A 254 -0.99 26.19 8.43
C PRO A 254 0.19 25.19 8.56
N SER A 255 0.26 24.44 9.65
CA SER A 255 1.33 23.45 9.87
C SER A 255 1.24 22.29 8.86
N ILE A 256 0.03 21.86 8.52
CA ILE A 256 -0.21 20.79 7.55
C ILE A 256 0.08 21.29 6.12
N ILE A 257 -0.34 22.50 5.78
CA ILE A 257 -0.05 23.15 4.50
C ILE A 257 1.46 23.28 4.29
N ASP A 258 2.20 23.79 5.28
CA ASP A 258 3.66 23.96 5.20
C ASP A 258 4.38 22.62 5.05
N THR A 259 3.95 21.59 5.78
CA THR A 259 4.48 20.22 5.67
C THR A 259 4.26 19.64 4.26
N LEU A 260 3.07 19.82 3.70
CA LEU A 260 2.74 19.35 2.35
C LEU A 260 3.53 20.09 1.27
N LYS A 261 3.69 21.42 1.40
CA LYS A 261 4.49 22.22 0.46
C LYS A 261 5.97 21.84 0.50
N LYS A 262 6.55 21.66 1.68
CA LYS A 262 7.95 21.22 1.86
C LYS A 262 8.21 19.84 1.26
N ALA A 263 7.19 18.97 1.22
CA ALA A 263 7.26 17.65 0.60
C ALA A 263 6.89 17.63 -0.91
N GLY A 264 6.71 18.80 -1.55
CA GLY A 264 6.37 18.89 -2.98
C GLY A 264 4.91 18.58 -3.32
N ARG A 265 4.01 18.43 -2.33
CA ARG A 265 2.59 18.08 -2.50
C ARG A 265 1.69 19.31 -2.59
N GLY A 266 2.04 20.26 -3.46
CA GLY A 266 1.36 21.56 -3.58
C GLY A 266 -0.13 21.48 -3.91
N GLN A 267 -0.55 20.50 -4.72
CA GLN A 267 -1.96 20.30 -5.09
C GLN A 267 -2.84 19.89 -3.89
N GLU A 268 -2.28 19.13 -2.94
CA GLU A 268 -3.00 18.74 -1.73
C GLU A 268 -3.00 19.87 -0.70
N ALA A 269 -1.91 20.65 -0.63
CA ALA A 269 -1.84 21.85 0.19
C ALA A 269 -2.93 22.89 -0.20
N LEU A 270 -3.21 23.05 -1.50
CA LEU A 270 -4.26 23.96 -2.00
C LEU A 270 -5.65 23.67 -1.43
N LYS A 271 -6.01 22.40 -1.24
CA LYS A 271 -7.30 22.01 -0.64
C LYS A 271 -7.43 22.52 0.80
N PHE A 272 -6.36 22.39 1.58
CA PHE A 272 -6.31 22.85 2.96
C PHE A 272 -6.20 24.38 3.06
N GLU A 273 -5.58 25.04 2.08
CA GLU A 273 -5.59 26.50 1.96
C GLU A 273 -7.00 27.05 1.70
N GLN A 274 -7.75 26.43 0.78
CA GLN A 274 -9.15 26.78 0.55
C GLN A 274 -9.99 26.58 1.82
N GLN A 275 -9.86 25.43 2.48
CA GLN A 275 -10.55 25.17 3.75
C GLN A 275 -10.19 26.19 4.83
N MET A 276 -8.92 26.57 4.96
CA MET A 276 -8.48 27.58 5.91
C MET A 276 -9.10 28.96 5.61
N ASN A 277 -9.14 29.36 4.35
CA ASN A 277 -9.69 30.65 3.93
C ASN A 277 -11.21 30.71 4.14
N ASP A 278 -11.93 29.64 3.83
CA ASP A 278 -13.37 29.54 4.08
C ASP A 278 -13.68 29.64 5.58
N LEU A 279 -12.89 28.99 6.43
CA LEU A 279 -13.04 29.07 7.89
C LEU A 279 -12.71 30.47 8.43
N LYS A 280 -11.70 31.14 7.88
CA LYS A 280 -11.39 32.54 8.24
C LYS A 280 -12.51 33.48 7.82
N ALA A 281 -13.04 33.34 6.62
CA ALA A 281 -14.14 34.17 6.12
C ALA A 281 -15.42 34.00 6.95
N ARG A 282 -15.77 32.76 7.32
CA ARG A 282 -16.92 32.47 8.18
C ARG A 282 -16.79 33.07 9.58
N ASN A 283 -15.59 33.03 10.16
CA ASN A 283 -15.34 33.55 11.51
C ASN A 283 -15.04 35.05 11.56
N ALA A 284 -14.77 35.70 10.42
CA ALA A 284 -14.60 37.16 10.34
C ALA A 284 -15.94 37.91 10.11
N GLY A 285 -17.01 37.18 9.75
CA GLY A 285 -18.36 37.73 9.57
C GLY A 285 -19.32 37.50 10.76
N GLN A 286 -18.80 37.02 11.89
CA GLN A 286 -19.48 36.92 13.19
C GLN A 286 -18.83 37.89 14.18
#